data_AF-A0A2K8WRW7-F1
#
_entry.id   AF-A0A2K8WRW7-F1
#
_cell.length_a   1.000
_cell.length_b   1.000
_cell.length_c   1.000
_cell.angle_alpha   90.00
_cell.angle_beta   90.00
_cell.angle_gamma   90.00
#
_symmetry.space_group_name_H-M   'P 1'
#
loop_
_entity.id
_entity.type
_entity.pdbx_description
1 polymer ?
#
loop_
_entity_poly.entity_id
_entity_poly.type
_entity_poly.pdbx_seq_one_letter_code
_entity_poly.pdbx_strand_id
1 'polypeptide(L)'
;MQNYIGLLLFTNIMKLINSSALSRIIGEKSYYIKNNKNKLPHIGRKKLSGITYYNIEYVKKFICKLKVFTPEEYATIINKLDSYNP
;
A
#
# COMPACT_ATOMS: atom_id res chain seq x y z
N MET A 1 -10.81 28.57 27.90
CA MET A 1 -10.15 28.11 26.67
C MET A 1 -9.32 26.88 27.00
N GLN A 2 -9.79 25.69 26.65
CA GLN A 2 -9.02 24.45 26.79
C GLN A 2 -9.00 23.77 25.42
N ASN A 3 -7.83 23.89 24.77
CA ASN A 3 -7.50 23.25 23.51
C ASN A 3 -7.45 21.73 23.71
N TYR A 4 -8.56 21.05 23.48
CA TYR A 4 -8.56 19.63 23.17
C TYR A 4 -8.13 19.47 21.70
N ILE A 5 -6.86 19.74 21.41
CA ILE A 5 -6.27 19.31 20.14
C ILE A 5 -6.24 17.80 20.22
N GLY A 6 -7.13 17.20 19.42
CA GLY A 6 -7.42 15.79 19.42
C GLY A 6 -6.14 14.97 19.45
N LEU A 7 -5.99 14.26 20.55
CA LEU A 7 -5.27 13.01 20.63
C LEU A 7 -5.99 12.01 19.70
N LEU A 8 -5.94 12.27 18.38
CA LEU A 8 -6.20 11.27 17.35
C LEU A 8 -5.01 10.32 17.43
N LEU A 9 -5.09 9.45 18.42
CA LEU A 9 -4.63 8.07 18.36
C LEU A 9 -5.30 7.45 17.11
N PHE A 10 -4.81 7.83 15.92
CA PHE A 10 -4.72 6.88 14.84
C PHE A 10 -3.75 5.82 15.37
N THR A 11 -4.30 4.86 16.11
CA THR A 11 -3.87 3.49 15.92
C THR A 11 -3.79 3.31 14.41
N ASN A 12 -2.58 3.45 13.89
CA ASN A 12 -2.27 3.24 12.50
C ASN A 12 -2.40 1.74 12.33
N ILE A 13 -3.64 1.25 12.34
CA ILE A 13 -3.98 -0.14 12.13
C ILE A 13 -3.36 -0.42 10.78
N MET A 14 -2.30 -1.21 10.83
CA MET A 14 -1.43 -1.40 9.69
C MET A 14 -2.26 -2.15 8.65
N LYS A 15 -2.90 -1.41 7.73
CA LYS A 15 -3.76 -2.02 6.72
C LYS A 15 -2.90 -2.87 5.81
N LEU A 16 -3.20 -4.15 5.78
CA LEU A 16 -2.49 -5.14 4.99
C LEU A 16 -3.34 -5.52 3.78
N ILE A 17 -2.72 -5.55 2.62
CA ILE A 17 -3.30 -6.05 1.38
C ILE A 17 -2.55 -7.30 0.94
N ASN A 18 -3.27 -8.37 0.63
CA ASN A 18 -2.63 -9.58 0.11
C ASN A 18 -2.07 -9.33 -1.31
N SER A 19 -1.04 -10.08 -1.70
CA SER A 19 -0.33 -9.91 -2.96
C SER A 19 -1.24 -10.04 -4.19
N SER A 20 -2.26 -10.89 -4.12
CA SER A 20 -3.19 -11.14 -5.21
C SER A 20 -4.15 -9.96 -5.41
N ALA A 21 -4.70 -9.43 -4.33
CA ALA A 21 -5.54 -8.23 -4.35
C ALA A 21 -4.74 -7.01 -4.83
N LEU A 22 -3.51 -6.85 -4.35
CA LEU A 22 -2.60 -5.81 -4.82
C LEU A 22 -2.36 -5.90 -6.33
N SER A 23 -2.12 -7.10 -6.84
CA SER A 23 -1.93 -7.34 -8.27
C SER A 23 -3.17 -6.96 -9.09
N ARG A 24 -4.38 -7.20 -8.57
CA ARG A 24 -5.63 -6.82 -9.24
C ARG A 24 -5.85 -5.30 -9.28
N ILE A 25 -5.47 -4.59 -8.22
CA ILE A 25 -5.58 -3.12 -8.17
C ILE A 25 -4.64 -2.46 -9.17
N ILE A 26 -3.43 -2.98 -9.29
CA ILE A 26 -2.32 -2.37 -10.04
C ILE A 26 -2.26 -2.89 -11.48
N GLY A 27 -2.93 -4.01 -11.75
CA GLY A 27 -3.07 -4.59 -13.09
C GLY A 27 -1.73 -5.04 -13.66
N GLU A 28 -1.52 -4.76 -14.95
CA GLU A 28 -0.34 -5.17 -15.71
C GLU A 28 0.98 -4.63 -15.13
N LYS A 29 0.92 -3.49 -14.44
CA LYS A 29 2.06 -2.86 -13.76
C LYS A 29 2.46 -3.55 -12.46
N SER A 30 1.73 -4.59 -12.03
CA SER A 30 2.10 -5.44 -10.89
C SER A 30 3.48 -6.08 -11.05
N TYR A 31 3.95 -6.28 -12.29
CA TYR A 31 5.29 -6.78 -12.56
C TYR A 31 6.38 -5.84 -12.01
N TYR A 32 6.19 -4.50 -12.08
CA TYR A 32 7.16 -3.53 -11.55
C TYR A 32 7.34 -3.70 -10.04
N ILE A 33 6.27 -4.03 -9.33
CA ILE A 33 6.30 -4.29 -7.89
C ILE A 33 6.98 -5.63 -7.60
N LYS A 34 6.65 -6.67 -8.38
CA LYS A 34 7.28 -7.99 -8.27
C LYS A 34 8.79 -7.93 -8.53
N ASN A 35 9.23 -7.17 -9.53
CA ASN A 35 10.64 -7.11 -9.94
C ASN A 35 11.47 -6.25 -8.98
N ASN A 36 10.86 -5.25 -8.36
CA ASN A 36 11.49 -4.40 -7.36
C ASN A 36 11.18 -4.83 -5.92
N LYS A 37 10.60 -6.03 -5.70
CA LYS A 37 10.27 -6.54 -4.35
C LYS A 37 11.48 -6.71 -3.44
N ASN A 38 12.67 -6.87 -4.01
CA ASN A 38 13.93 -6.95 -3.28
C ASN A 38 14.47 -5.55 -2.89
N LYS A 39 13.96 -4.50 -3.53
CA LYS A 39 14.23 -3.09 -3.18
C LYS A 39 13.18 -2.52 -2.22
N LEU A 40 12.07 -3.23 -2.00
CA LEU A 40 11.11 -2.90 -0.96
C LEU A 40 11.74 -3.24 0.40
N PRO A 41 11.83 -2.29 1.34
CA PRO A 41 12.26 -2.61 2.69
C PRO A 41 11.31 -3.66 3.28
N HIS A 42 11.88 -4.70 3.90
CA HIS A 42 11.15 -5.80 4.53
C HIS A 42 10.05 -5.35 5.50
N ILE A 43 10.14 -4.12 6.01
CA ILE A 43 9.18 -3.49 6.93
C ILE A 43 7.76 -3.44 6.36
N GLY A 44 7.61 -3.39 5.02
CA GLY A 44 6.31 -3.34 4.36
C GLY A 44 5.70 -4.71 4.00
N ARG A 45 6.38 -5.83 4.27
CA ARG A 45 5.97 -7.18 3.79
C ARG A 45 5.79 -8.15 4.95
N LYS A 46 4.61 -8.77 5.06
CA LYS A 46 4.29 -9.80 6.06
C LYS A 46 3.89 -11.10 5.35
N LYS A 47 4.45 -12.24 5.75
CA LYS A 47 4.01 -13.55 5.24
C LYS A 47 3.19 -14.25 6.32
N LEU A 48 1.96 -14.62 6.01
CA LEU A 48 1.04 -15.31 6.90
C LEU A 48 0.47 -16.52 6.16
N SER A 49 0.62 -17.72 6.71
CA SER A 49 0.08 -18.97 6.15
C SER A 49 0.36 -19.16 4.64
N GLY A 50 1.59 -18.84 4.20
CA GLY A 50 1.98 -18.94 2.79
C GLY A 50 1.59 -17.75 1.91
N ILE A 51 0.68 -16.89 2.36
CA ILE A 51 0.23 -15.69 1.65
C ILE A 51 1.13 -14.51 1.99
N THR A 52 1.50 -13.73 0.98
CA THR A 52 2.26 -12.49 1.16
C THR A 52 1.30 -11.31 1.26
N TYR A 53 1.48 -10.51 2.30
CA TYR A 53 0.76 -9.27 2.55
C TYR A 53 1.72 -8.10 2.49
N TYR A 54 1.21 -6.98 2.00
CA TYR A 54 1.92 -5.72 1.94
C TYR A 54 1.18 -4.68 2.74
N ASN A 55 1.91 -3.84 3.47
CA ASN A 55 1.33 -2.67 4.09
C ASN A 55 0.95 -1.66 3.00
N ILE A 56 -0.31 -1.22 3.03
CA ILE A 56 -0.87 -0.29 2.03
C ILE A 56 -0.10 1.02 1.97
N GLU A 57 0.23 1.65 3.10
CA GLU A 57 0.98 2.91 3.15
C GLU A 57 2.38 2.76 2.52
N TYR A 58 3.02 1.60 2.70
CA TYR A 58 4.29 1.31 2.03
C TYR A 58 4.11 1.15 0.52
N VAL A 59 3.06 0.48 0.08
CA VAL A 59 2.73 0.34 -1.34
C VAL A 59 2.53 1.72 -1.97
N LYS A 60 1.76 2.62 -1.34
CA LYS A 60 1.54 3.99 -1.85
C LYS A 60 2.86 4.73 -2.08
N LYS A 61 3.72 4.75 -1.05
CA LYS A 61 5.07 5.36 -1.13
C LYS A 61 5.92 4.73 -2.22
N PHE A 62 5.81 3.42 -2.38
CA PHE A 62 6.58 2.68 -3.38
C PHE A 62 6.13 2.98 -4.81
N ILE A 63 4.83 2.98 -5.07
CA ILE A 63 4.25 3.35 -6.38
C ILE A 63 4.67 4.77 -6.76
N CYS A 64 4.60 5.71 -5.81
CA CYS A 64 5.06 7.08 -6.01
C CYS A 64 6.55 7.15 -6.42
N LYS A 65 7.40 6.32 -5.81
CA LYS A 65 8.84 6.23 -6.15
C LYS A 65 9.11 5.59 -7.51
N LEU A 66 8.27 4.68 -7.98
CA LEU A 66 8.51 3.99 -9.25
C LEU A 66 8.43 4.92 -10.46
N LYS A 67 7.68 6.03 -10.39
CA LYS A 67 7.47 6.97 -11.51
C LYS A 67 7.02 6.30 -12.83
N VAL A 68 6.42 5.11 -12.74
CA VAL A 68 5.88 4.35 -13.90
C VAL A 68 4.36 4.51 -14.08
N PHE A 69 3.73 5.25 -13.18
CA PHE A 69 2.29 5.52 -13.18
C PHE A 69 2.04 6.97 -13.55
N THR A 70 1.05 7.22 -14.40
CA THR A 70 0.57 8.58 -14.64
C THR A 70 -0.11 9.11 -13.37
N PRO A 71 -0.27 10.43 -13.22
CA PRO A 71 -0.98 11.00 -12.07
C PRO A 71 -2.40 10.44 -11.89
N GLU A 72 -3.10 10.16 -12.99
CA GLU A 72 -4.45 9.58 -13.00
C GLU A 72 -4.48 8.13 -12.53
N GLU A 73 -3.56 7.30 -13.03
CA GLU A 73 -3.40 5.92 -12.57
C GLU A 73 -3.01 5.86 -11.10
N TYR A 74 -2.10 6.74 -10.68
CA TYR A 74 -1.71 6.87 -9.29
C TYR A 74 -2.93 7.19 -8.43
N ALA A 75 -3.70 8.23 -8.75
CA ALA A 75 -4.90 8.60 -8.00
C ALA A 75 -5.92 7.45 -7.93
N THR A 76 -6.11 6.74 -9.03
CA THR A 76 -7.01 5.57 -9.10
C THR A 76 -6.55 4.44 -8.19
N ILE A 77 -5.25 4.13 -8.20
CA ILE A 77 -4.67 3.08 -7.35
C ILE A 77 -4.75 3.48 -5.87
N ILE A 78 -4.43 4.73 -5.53
CA ILE A 78 -4.53 5.23 -4.15
C ILE A 78 -5.96 5.12 -3.64
N ASN A 79 -6.95 5.56 -4.42
CA ASN A 79 -8.37 5.45 -4.05
C ASN A 79 -8.80 4.00 -3.82
N LYS A 80 -8.38 3.07 -4.68
CA LYS A 80 -8.65 1.63 -4.53
C LYS A 80 -7.95 1.02 -3.31
N LEU A 81 -6.75 1.50 -2.96
CA LEU A 81 -6.02 1.07 -1.77
C LEU A 81 -6.63 1.63 -0.48
N ASP A 82 -7.15 2.86 -0.51
CA ASP A 82 -7.81 3.48 0.65
C ASP A 82 -9.16 2.84 0.98
N SER A 83 -9.93 2.49 -0.07
CA SER A 83 -11.20 1.78 0.06
C SER A 83 -11.05 0.28 0.28
N TYR A 84 -9.82 -0.27 0.26
CA TYR A 84 -9.60 -1.70 0.46
C TYR A 84 -9.92 -2.11 1.90
N ASN A 85 -10.85 -3.07 2.02
CA ASN A 85 -11.19 -3.76 3.26
C ASN A 85 -10.84 -5.25 3.10
N PRO A 86 -9.84 -5.77 3.85
CA PRO A 86 -9.29 -7.12 3.66
C PRO A 86 -10.26 -8.27 3.94
#